data_AF-A0A371RUD7-F1
#
_entry.id   AF-A0A371RUD7-F1
#
_cell.length_a   1.000
_cell.length_b   1.000
_cell.length_c   1.000
_cell.angle_alpha   90.00
_cell.angle_beta   90.00
_cell.angle_gamma   90.00
#
_symmetry.space_group_name_H-M   'P 1'
#
loop_
_entity.id
_entity.type
_entity.pdbx_description
1 polymer ?
#
loop_
_entity_poly.entity_id
_entity_poly.type
_entity_poly.pdbx_seq_one_letter_code
_entity_poly.pdbx_strand_id
1 'polypeptide(L)' 'MNNKLNIPEKGTSFCFECFQFEEMSVQVLEQKETVTVKLTCGCGAVQMASADKNTFYEYDQEPQSQLTV' A
#
# COMPACT_ATOMS: atom_id res chain seq x y z
N MET A 1 -3.90 -3.07 21.58
CA MET A 1 -3.73 -1.76 20.91
C MET A 1 -4.38 -1.88 19.54
N ASN A 2 -5.44 -1.11 19.25
CA ASN A 2 -6.10 -1.10 17.93
C ASN A 2 -5.43 -0.01 17.08
N ASN A 3 -4.35 -0.33 16.39
CA ASN A 3 -3.83 0.56 15.35
C ASN A 3 -4.75 0.42 14.13
N LYS A 4 -5.65 1.38 13.96
CA LYS A 4 -6.47 1.48 12.76
C LYS A 4 -5.57 2.10 11.68
N LEU A 5 -5.07 1.28 10.76
CA LEU A 5 -4.34 1.72 9.56
C LEU A 5 -5.18 2.76 8.84
N ASN A 6 -4.66 3.99 8.69
CA ASN A 6 -5.32 5.03 7.92
C ASN A 6 -4.89 4.88 6.46
N ILE A 7 -5.54 3.96 5.75
CA ILE A 7 -5.19 3.63 4.37
C ILE A 7 -5.82 4.68 3.46
N PRO A 8 -5.02 5.39 2.65
CA PRO A 8 -5.56 6.39 1.74
C PRO A 8 -6.43 5.70 0.68
N GLU A 9 -7.62 6.25 0.40
CA GLU A 9 -8.55 5.73 -0.62
C GLU A 9 -8.04 5.94 -2.05
N LYS A 10 -6.96 6.72 -2.21
CA LYS A 10 -6.32 7.05 -3.47
C LYS A 10 -4.80 7.04 -3.32
N GLY A 11 -4.09 6.67 -4.38
CA GLY A 11 -2.63 6.68 -4.39
C GLY A 11 -2.08 6.83 -5.80
N THR A 12 -0.99 7.57 -5.95
CA THR A 12 -0.29 7.69 -7.24
C THR A 12 0.60 6.48 -7.43
N SER A 13 0.38 5.74 -8.51
CA SER A 13 1.19 4.59 -8.88
C SER A 13 1.39 4.55 -10.39
N PHE A 14 2.32 3.72 -10.86
CA PHE A 14 2.50 3.46 -12.28
C PHE A 14 1.46 2.45 -12.76
N CYS A 15 0.75 2.74 -13.85
CA CYS A 15 -0.14 1.78 -14.49
C CYS A 15 0.61 1.00 -15.57
N PHE A 16 0.78 -0.31 -15.42
CA PHE A 16 1.48 -1.12 -16.43
C PHE A 16 0.71 -1.23 -17.76
N GLU A 17 -0.61 -1.11 -17.74
CA GLU A 17 -1.44 -1.13 -18.97
C GLU A 17 -1.39 0.21 -19.71
N CYS A 18 -1.35 1.31 -18.95
CA CYS A 18 -1.43 2.67 -19.49
C CYS A 18 -0.05 3.35 -19.60
N PHE A 19 1.01 2.66 -19.15
CA PHE A 19 2.43 3.05 -19.20
C PHE A 19 2.71 4.47 -18.68
N GLN A 20 1.97 4.90 -17.66
CA GLN A 20 2.08 6.23 -17.08
C GLN A 20 1.83 6.22 -15.58
N PHE A 21 2.32 7.26 -14.88
CA PHE A 21 1.93 7.53 -13.50
C PHE A 21 0.58 8.23 -13.47
N GLU A 22 -0.33 7.72 -12.66
CA GLU A 22 -1.66 8.30 -12.49
C GLU A 22 -2.17 8.09 -11.05
N GLU A 23 -3.16 8.89 -10.65
CA GLU A 23 -3.89 8.69 -9.41
C GLU A 23 -4.83 7.50 -9.56
N MET A 24 -4.69 6.50 -8.69
CA MET A 24 -5.47 5.27 -8.71
C MET A 24 -6.35 5.17 -7.46
N SER A 25 -7.51 4.51 -7.58
CA SER A 25 -8.28 4.16 -6.39
C SER A 25 -7.61 2.99 -5.66
N VAL A 26 -7.43 3.14 -4.35
CA VAL A 26 -6.80 2.14 -3.49
C VAL A 26 -7.90 1.46 -2.68
N GLN A 27 -7.90 0.14 -2.68
CA GLN A 27 -8.71 -0.68 -1.79
C GLN A 27 -7.81 -1.66 -1.06
N VAL A 28 -7.95 -1.74 0.25
CA VAL A 28 -7.20 -2.72 1.04
C VAL A 28 -8.14 -3.74 1.64
N LEU A 29 -7.80 -5.01 1.39
CA LEU A 29 -8.48 -6.16 1.92
C LEU A 29 -7.56 -6.80 2.95
N GLU A 30 -7.92 -6.63 4.22
CA GLU A 30 -7.24 -7.32 5.32
C GLU A 30 -7.88 -8.69 5.55
N GLN A 31 -7.06 -9.74 5.47
CA GLN A 31 -7.43 -11.10 5.86
C GLN A 31 -6.67 -11.47 7.15
N LYS A 32 -6.89 -12.67 7.71
CA LYS A 32 -6.30 -13.05 9.02
C LYS A 32 -4.80 -12.74 9.12
N GLU A 33 -4.02 -13.23 8.16
CA GLU A 33 -2.54 -13.13 8.16
C GLU A 33 -1.98 -12.33 6.98
N THR A 34 -2.81 -11.95 6.01
CA THR A 34 -2.39 -11.31 4.77
C THR A 34 -3.11 -9.98 4.57
N VAL A 35 -2.42 -9.00 4.00
CA VAL A 35 -2.97 -7.73 3.52
C VAL A 35 -2.86 -7.70 2.01
N THR A 36 -3.98 -7.47 1.33
CA THR A 36 -4.00 -7.30 -0.13
C THR A 36 -4.37 -5.87 -0.47
N VAL A 37 -3.51 -5.19 -1.22
CA VAL A 37 -3.75 -3.86 -1.79
C VAL A 37 -4.20 -4.04 -3.24
N LYS A 38 -5.35 -3.48 -3.58
CA LYS A 38 -5.89 -3.40 -4.94
C LYS A 38 -5.84 -1.95 -5.40
N LEU A 39 -5.13 -1.71 -6.50
CA LEU A 39 -5.06 -0.42 -7.20
C LEU A 39 -5.88 -0.52 -8.48
N THR A 40 -6.76 0.44 -8.73
CA THR A 40 -7.51 0.51 -10.00
C THR A 40 -7.10 1.79 -10.74
N CYS A 41 -6.52 1.62 -11.92
CA CYS A 41 -6.14 2.71 -12.82
C CYS A 41 -7.39 3.42 -13.38
N GLY A 42 -7.25 4.66 -13.84
CA GLY A 42 -8.32 5.38 -14.52
C GLY A 42 -8.78 4.71 -15.83
N CYS A 43 -7.89 3.95 -16.46
CA CYS A 43 -8.20 3.13 -17.63
C CYS A 43 -8.93 1.80 -17.30
N GLY A 44 -9.23 1.53 -16.03
CA GLY A 44 -9.96 0.34 -15.58
C GLY A 44 -9.08 -0.88 -15.30
N ALA A 45 -7.79 -0.82 -15.61
CA ALA A 45 -6.82 -1.85 -15.26
C ALA A 45 -6.70 -2.00 -13.74
N VAL A 46 -6.57 -3.24 -13.27
CA VAL A 46 -6.47 -3.57 -11.84
C VAL A 46 -5.11 -4.18 -11.56
N GLN A 47 -4.41 -3.62 -10.57
CA GLN A 47 -3.13 -4.11 -10.09
C GLN A 47 -3.29 -4.53 -8.62
N MET A 48 -2.74 -5.67 -8.24
CA MET A 48 -2.88 -6.21 -6.88
C MET A 48 -1.52 -6.59 -6.32
N ALA A 49 -1.28 -6.24 -5.06
CA ALA A 49 -0.12 -6.66 -4.29
C ALA A 49 -0.59 -7.25 -2.97
N SER A 50 -0.09 -8.42 -2.61
CA SER A 50 -0.39 -9.09 -1.34
C SER A 50 0.90 -9.27 -0.54
N ALA A 51 0.85 -8.92 0.73
CA ALA A 51 1.94 -9.16 1.67
C ALA A 51 1.41 -9.84 2.92
N ASP A 52 2.23 -10.68 3.53
CA ASP A 52 1.98 -11.13 4.90
C ASP A 52 1.98 -9.91 5.83
N LYS A 53 1.08 -9.91 6.81
CA LYS A 53 0.94 -8.80 7.77
C LYS A 53 2.27 -8.44 8.40
N ASN A 54 3.07 -9.42 8.78
CA ASN A 54 4.36 -9.21 9.42
C ASN A 54 5.33 -8.37 8.56
N THR A 55 5.32 -8.55 7.24
CA THR A 55 6.15 -7.78 6.30
C THR A 55 5.52 -6.43 5.94
N PHE A 56 4.19 -6.34 5.95
CA PHE A 56 3.48 -5.10 5.64
C PHE A 56 3.70 -4.01 6.70
N TYR A 57 3.82 -4.38 7.98
CA TYR A 57 4.05 -3.44 9.09
C TYR A 57 5.51 -3.02 9.30
N GLU A 58 6.49 -3.61 8.59
CA GLU A 58 7.90 -3.25 8.78
C GLU A 58 8.23 -1.82 8.31
N TYR A 59 7.38 -1.19 7.51
CA TYR A 59 7.60 0.18 7.01
C TYR A 59 7.04 1.29 7.91
N ASP A 60 6.24 0.97 8.94
CA ASP A 60 5.68 1.96 9.91
C ASP A 60 6.48 2.04 11.22
N GLN A 61 7.57 1.27 11.36
CA GLN A 61 8.51 1.49 12.46
C GLN A 61 9.51 2.57 12.03
N GLU A 62 9.38 3.76 12.62
CA GLU A 62 10.40 4.82 12.54
C GLU A 62 11.81 4.21 12.62
N PRO A 63 12.73 4.51 11.70
CA PRO A 63 14.13 4.25 11.98
C PRO A 63 14.50 5.03 13.24
N GLN A 64 14.92 4.35 14.31
CA GLN A 64 15.53 4.97 15.48
C GLN A 64 16.78 5.73 14.99
N SER A 65 16.61 7.01 14.66
CA SER A 65 17.72 7.89 14.33
C SER A 65 18.41 8.27 15.65
N GLN A 66 19.41 7.49 16.04
CA GLN A 66 20.46 7.95 16.94
C GLN A 66 21.73 8.13 16.11
N LEU A 67 21.79 9.26 15.37
CA LEU A 67 23.06 9.77 14.86
C LEU A 67 23.77 10.47 16.03
N THR A 68 24.72 9.78 16.66
CA THR A 68 25.74 10.43 17.49
C THR A 68 26.78 11.02 16.53
N VAL A 69 26.98 12.34 16.58
CA VAL A 69 28.09 13.04 15.90
C VAL A 69 29.38 12.82 16.67
#